data_AF-A0A1H9X4H9-F1
#
_entry.id   AF-A0A1H9X4H9-F1
#
_cell.length_a   1.000
_cell.length_b   1.000
_cell.length_c   1.000
_cell.angle_alpha   90.00
_cell.angle_beta   90.00
_cell.angle_gamma   90.00
#
_symmetry.space_group_name_H-M   'P 1'
#
loop_
_entity.id
_entity.type
_entity.pdbx_description
1 polymer ?
#
loop_
_entity_poly.entity_id
_entity_poly.type
_entity_poly.pdbx_seq_one_letter_code
_entity_poly.pdbx_strand_id
1 'polypeptide(L)'
;MTAENIDWGGQREGNPTVSELTFATSLNALAPGLEFWLHADDDGTPWLLVSLDLIEGDTVRDTLRLDFDSRGIRGGWSPSCLNWDDGMRAEDALINLAGPDGLVLPAKRLSIEELARRAAEWFTQPKQGR
;
A
#
# COMPACT_ATOMS: atom_id res chain seq x y z
N MET A 1 -10.68 13.12 13.79
CA MET A 1 -11.09 12.34 12.62
C MET A 1 -10.95 10.88 13.01
N THR A 2 -12.06 10.22 13.30
CA THR A 2 -12.06 8.83 13.76
C THR A 2 -12.00 7.91 12.54
N ALA A 3 -11.12 6.91 12.62
CA ALA A 3 -10.81 5.93 11.60
C ALA A 3 -11.94 4.88 11.40
N GLU A 4 -13.19 5.25 11.66
CA GLU A 4 -14.31 4.31 11.88
C GLU A 4 -14.71 3.47 10.66
N ASN A 5 -14.09 3.70 9.49
CA ASN A 5 -14.42 3.01 8.24
C ASN A 5 -13.22 2.32 7.55
N ILE A 6 -12.06 2.20 8.20
CA ILE A 6 -10.94 1.41 7.65
C ILE A 6 -10.96 0.05 8.33
N ASP A 7 -11.19 -0.99 7.54
CA ASP A 7 -10.99 -2.37 7.97
C ASP A 7 -9.50 -2.70 7.83
N TRP A 8 -8.89 -3.13 8.93
CA TRP A 8 -7.45 -3.36 9.01
C TRP A 8 -7.17 -4.86 8.97
N GLY A 9 -6.41 -5.30 7.98
CA GLY A 9 -5.81 -6.62 7.92
C GLY A 9 -4.39 -6.65 8.48
N GLY A 10 -3.69 -7.75 8.21
CA GLY A 10 -2.26 -7.89 8.48
C GLY A 10 -1.93 -8.73 9.70
N GLN A 11 -0.63 -8.89 9.92
CA GLN A 11 -0.07 -9.79 10.94
C GLN A 11 0.36 -9.05 12.21
N ARG A 12 0.49 -7.72 12.15
CA ARG A 12 0.86 -6.94 13.33
C ARG A 12 -0.34 -6.68 14.23
N GLU A 13 -0.31 -7.27 15.42
CA GLU A 13 -1.29 -6.98 16.46
C GLU A 13 -1.19 -5.53 16.96
N GLY A 14 -2.33 -4.98 17.38
CA GLY A 14 -2.44 -3.65 17.97
C GLY A 14 -2.93 -2.57 17.00
N ASN A 15 -2.92 -1.33 17.47
CA ASN A 15 -3.44 -0.20 16.70
C ASN A 15 -2.43 0.25 15.62
N PRO A 16 -2.90 0.86 14.51
CA PRO A 16 -2.03 1.59 13.62
C PRO A 16 -1.33 2.72 14.37
N THR A 17 -0.10 3.00 13.99
CA THR A 17 0.61 4.21 14.39
C THR A 17 -0.13 5.46 13.87
N VAL A 18 0.18 6.62 14.44
CA VAL A 18 -0.38 7.89 13.96
C VAL A 18 -0.07 8.09 12.47
N SER A 19 1.12 7.71 12.01
CA SER A 19 1.52 7.88 10.62
C SER A 19 0.75 6.98 9.67
N GLU A 20 0.59 5.69 10.00
CA GLU A 20 -0.19 4.75 9.18
C GLU A 20 -1.66 5.15 9.15
N LEU A 21 -2.21 5.58 10.30
CA LEU A 21 -3.59 6.02 10.39
C LEU A 21 -3.85 7.28 9.56
N THR A 22 -2.97 8.28 9.64
CA THR A 22 -3.07 9.50 8.82
C THR A 22 -2.95 9.19 7.34
N PHE A 23 -2.00 8.32 6.96
CA PHE A 23 -1.81 7.90 5.57
C PHE A 23 -3.06 7.21 5.04
N ALA A 24 -3.53 6.16 5.72
CA ALA A 24 -4.67 5.36 5.29
C ALA A 24 -5.97 6.17 5.25
N THR A 25 -6.20 7.03 6.24
CA THR A 25 -7.38 7.92 6.27
C THR A 25 -7.38 8.88 5.09
N SER A 26 -6.23 9.49 4.82
CA SER A 26 -6.08 10.45 3.70
C SER A 26 -6.21 9.74 2.35
N LEU A 27 -5.60 8.56 2.22
CA LEU A 27 -5.63 7.78 0.98
C LEU A 27 -7.04 7.23 0.70
N ASN A 28 -7.69 6.60 1.67
CA ASN A 28 -9.04 6.05 1.51
C ASN A 28 -10.09 7.13 1.16
N ALA A 29 -9.92 8.36 1.65
CA ALA A 29 -10.78 9.48 1.27
C ALA A 29 -10.62 9.90 -0.21
N LEU A 30 -9.43 9.67 -0.81
CA LEU A 30 -9.10 10.05 -2.19
C LEU A 30 -9.30 8.89 -3.18
N ALA A 31 -9.05 7.66 -2.75
CA ALA A 31 -9.14 6.44 -3.53
C ALA A 31 -9.81 5.34 -2.66
N PRO A 32 -11.14 5.28 -2.60
CA PRO A 32 -11.86 4.27 -1.83
C PRO A 32 -11.75 2.88 -2.47
N GLY A 33 -11.97 1.83 -1.68
CA GLY A 33 -11.91 0.44 -2.14
C GLY A 33 -10.52 -0.19 -2.07
N LEU A 34 -9.59 0.46 -1.38
CA LEU A 34 -8.27 -0.08 -1.05
C LEU A 34 -8.34 -0.88 0.25
N GLU A 35 -7.50 -1.90 0.35
CA GLU A 35 -7.32 -2.67 1.57
C GLU A 35 -6.03 -2.26 2.27
N PHE A 36 -6.03 -2.29 3.60
CA PHE A 36 -4.96 -1.77 4.44
C PHE A 36 -4.50 -2.84 5.43
N TRP A 37 -3.23 -3.20 5.39
CA TRP A 37 -2.68 -4.32 6.15
C TRP A 37 -1.50 -3.88 7.00
N LEU A 38 -1.60 -4.06 8.32
CA LEU A 38 -0.55 -3.67 9.26
C LEU A 38 0.51 -4.77 9.38
N HIS A 39 1.77 -4.37 9.21
CA HIS A 39 2.93 -5.24 9.34
C HIS A 39 4.01 -4.59 10.20
N ALA A 40 5.01 -5.39 10.55
CA ALA A 40 6.29 -4.96 11.06
C ALA A 40 7.41 -5.78 10.42
N ASP A 41 8.58 -5.18 10.28
CA ASP A 41 9.82 -5.92 9.98
C ASP A 41 10.24 -6.76 11.21
N ASP A 42 11.22 -7.65 11.03
CA ASP A 42 11.76 -8.50 12.11
C ASP A 42 12.29 -7.71 13.32
N ASP A 43 12.71 -6.46 13.11
CA ASP A 43 13.17 -5.56 14.17
C ASP A 43 12.04 -4.77 14.86
N GLY A 44 10.79 -5.02 14.46
CA GLY A 44 9.59 -4.35 14.96
C GLY A 44 9.27 -3.03 14.26
N THR A 45 10.00 -2.63 13.23
CA THR A 45 9.71 -1.40 12.47
C THR A 45 8.36 -1.52 11.76
N PRO A 46 7.36 -0.68 12.09
CA PRO A 46 6.03 -0.80 11.51
C PRO A 46 6.01 -0.34 10.05
N TRP A 47 5.16 -0.99 9.27
CA TRP A 47 4.83 -0.57 7.92
C TRP A 47 3.43 -1.00 7.53
N LEU A 48 2.91 -0.32 6.52
CA LEU A 48 1.58 -0.52 6.00
C LEU A 48 1.65 -1.02 4.57
N LEU A 49 1.01 -2.15 4.30
CA LEU A 49 0.71 -2.59 2.95
C LEU A 49 -0.67 -2.05 2.57
N VAL A 50 -0.76 -1.51 1.35
CA VAL A 50 -2.01 -1.07 0.74
C VAL A 50 -2.17 -1.80 -0.58
N SER A 51 -3.36 -2.35 -0.82
CA SER A 51 -3.64 -3.12 -2.03
C SER A 51 -4.93 -2.71 -2.72
N LEU A 52 -4.95 -2.98 -4.03
CA LEU A 52 -6.15 -2.93 -4.86
C LEU A 52 -6.20 -4.19 -5.72
N ASP A 53 -7.17 -5.04 -5.46
CA ASP A 53 -7.44 -6.23 -6.26
C ASP A 53 -8.29 -5.88 -7.49
N LEU A 54 -7.81 -6.30 -8.66
CA LEU A 54 -8.55 -6.25 -9.90
C LEU A 54 -9.19 -7.62 -10.14
N ILE A 55 -10.50 -7.68 -9.95
CA ILE A 55 -11.26 -8.92 -10.02
C ILE A 55 -11.79 -9.13 -11.45
N GLU A 56 -11.61 -10.34 -11.98
CA GLU A 56 -12.24 -10.80 -13.22
C GLU A 56 -13.09 -12.05 -12.92
N GLY A 57 -14.42 -11.90 -13.01
CA GLY A 57 -15.34 -12.92 -12.53
C GLY A 57 -15.28 -13.06 -11.01
N ASP A 58 -14.96 -14.27 -10.53
CA ASP A 58 -14.82 -14.59 -9.09
C ASP A 58 -13.35 -14.77 -8.68
N THR A 59 -12.40 -14.21 -9.44
CA THR A 59 -10.97 -14.42 -9.20
C THR A 59 -10.21 -13.10 -9.26
N VAL A 60 -9.25 -12.93 -8.35
CA VAL A 60 -8.28 -11.83 -8.40
C VAL A 60 -7.35 -12.07 -9.59
N ARG A 61 -7.46 -11.21 -10.60
CA ARG A 61 -6.64 -11.28 -11.83
C ARG A 61 -5.26 -10.68 -11.59
N ASP A 62 -5.23 -9.48 -11.04
CA ASP A 62 -4.02 -8.75 -10.69
C ASP A 62 -4.23 -7.98 -9.39
N THR A 63 -3.15 -7.71 -8.66
CA THR A 63 -3.16 -6.83 -7.50
C THR A 63 -2.13 -5.72 -7.66
N LEU A 64 -2.57 -4.46 -7.57
CA LEU A 64 -1.66 -3.35 -7.31
C LEU A 64 -1.36 -3.33 -5.82
N ARG A 65 -0.08 -3.14 -5.49
CA ARG A 65 0.38 -3.13 -4.11
C ARG A 65 1.32 -1.96 -3.87
N LEU A 66 1.18 -1.35 -2.70
CA LEU A 66 2.00 -0.24 -2.25
C LEU A 66 2.36 -0.41 -0.77
N ASP A 67 3.63 -0.27 -0.45
CA ASP A 67 4.14 -0.24 0.91
C ASP A 67 4.35 1.22 1.34
N PHE A 68 3.92 1.55 2.56
CA PHE A 68 4.16 2.82 3.22
C PHE A 68 4.93 2.62 4.53
N ASP A 69 5.99 3.40 4.70
CA ASP A 69 6.76 3.47 5.95
C ASP A 69 7.40 4.85 6.15
N SER A 70 8.24 4.98 7.18
CA SER A 70 9.00 6.21 7.48
C SER A 70 9.94 6.65 6.35
N ARG A 71 10.29 5.77 5.43
CA ARG A 71 11.18 6.05 4.29
C ARG A 71 10.41 6.54 3.07
N GLY A 72 9.10 6.31 2.98
CA GLY A 72 8.24 6.77 1.89
C GLY A 72 7.26 5.71 1.40
N ILE A 73 6.91 5.79 0.12
CA ILE A 73 6.02 4.83 -0.55
C ILE A 73 6.75 4.10 -1.68
N ARG A 74 6.47 2.80 -1.81
CA ARG A 74 6.98 1.92 -2.88
C ARG A 74 5.85 1.07 -3.41
N GLY A 75 5.63 1.00 -4.72
CA GLY A 75 4.51 0.24 -5.25
C GLY A 75 4.71 -0.25 -6.68
N GLY A 76 3.83 -1.15 -7.08
CA GLY A 76 3.83 -1.79 -8.39
C GLY A 76 2.79 -2.91 -8.44
N TRP A 77 2.91 -3.76 -9.47
CA TRP A 77 2.13 -4.98 -9.57
C TRP A 77 2.71 -6.05 -8.63
N SER A 78 1.87 -6.62 -7.76
CA SER A 78 2.23 -7.81 -6.99
C SER A 78 2.44 -8.98 -7.95
N PRO A 79 3.57 -9.70 -7.89
CA PRO A 79 3.78 -10.85 -8.75
C PRO A 79 2.93 -12.06 -8.39
N SER A 80 2.35 -12.08 -7.18
CA SER A 80 1.66 -13.23 -6.61
C SER A 80 0.22 -12.91 -6.18
N CYS A 81 -0.30 -11.72 -6.50
CA CYS A 81 -1.64 -11.28 -6.10
C CYS A 81 -1.87 -11.46 -4.58
N LEU A 82 -0.87 -11.06 -3.77
CA LEU A 82 -0.83 -11.15 -2.31
C LEU A 82 -0.80 -12.55 -1.70
N ASN A 83 -0.98 -13.62 -2.47
CA ASN A 83 -1.08 -14.96 -1.88
C ASN A 83 0.18 -15.37 -1.10
N TRP A 84 1.35 -14.99 -1.59
CA TRP A 84 2.67 -15.42 -1.11
C TRP A 84 3.56 -14.23 -0.77
N ASP A 85 3.20 -13.02 -1.19
CA ASP A 85 3.95 -11.79 -0.93
C ASP A 85 3.35 -10.89 0.16
N ASP A 86 2.23 -11.30 0.75
CA ASP A 86 1.77 -10.74 2.02
C ASP A 86 2.87 -10.86 3.10
N GLY A 87 3.10 -9.79 3.83
CA GLY A 87 4.12 -9.72 4.89
C GLY A 87 5.58 -9.59 4.44
N MET A 88 5.90 -9.63 3.14
CA MET A 88 7.24 -9.25 2.62
C MET A 88 7.22 -7.81 2.17
N ARG A 89 8.34 -7.07 2.21
CA ARG A 89 8.44 -5.71 1.62
C ARG A 89 8.40 -5.77 0.09
N ALA A 90 8.03 -4.67 -0.57
CA ALA A 90 7.89 -4.58 -2.02
C ALA A 90 9.15 -5.01 -2.78
N GLU A 91 10.34 -4.63 -2.29
CA GLU A 91 11.62 -5.06 -2.84
C GLU A 91 11.82 -6.59 -2.74
N ASP A 92 11.54 -7.17 -1.58
CA ASP A 92 11.70 -8.61 -1.32
C ASP A 92 10.60 -9.45 -2.00
N ALA A 93 9.43 -8.85 -2.19
CA ALA A 93 8.30 -9.39 -2.94
C ALA A 93 8.49 -9.37 -4.45
N LEU A 94 9.66 -8.95 -4.97
CA LEU A 94 9.98 -8.88 -6.40
C LEU A 94 9.04 -7.95 -7.20
N ILE A 95 8.48 -6.92 -6.56
CA ILE A 95 7.69 -5.90 -7.24
C ILE A 95 8.61 -5.04 -8.11
N ASN A 96 8.23 -4.84 -9.38
CA ASN A 96 8.99 -3.98 -10.28
C ASN A 96 8.75 -2.49 -9.97
N LEU A 97 9.59 -1.93 -9.10
CA LEU A 97 9.49 -0.54 -8.65
C LEU A 97 9.95 0.50 -9.70
N ALA A 98 10.68 0.08 -10.73
CA ALA A 98 11.25 0.98 -11.74
C ALA A 98 10.50 0.95 -13.09
N GLY A 99 9.50 0.07 -13.22
CA GLY A 99 8.70 -0.04 -14.43
C GLY A 99 7.73 1.13 -14.63
N PRO A 100 7.01 1.17 -15.76
CA PRO A 100 6.03 2.22 -16.05
C PRO A 100 4.94 2.38 -14.98
N ASP A 101 4.56 1.28 -14.34
CA ASP A 101 3.59 1.23 -13.25
C ASP A 101 4.26 1.16 -11.86
N GLY A 102 5.59 1.22 -11.79
CA GLY A 102 6.35 1.24 -10.54
C GLY A 102 6.31 2.61 -9.87
N LEU A 103 6.34 2.62 -8.55
CA LEU A 103 6.35 3.83 -7.74
C LEU A 103 7.47 3.73 -6.70
N VAL A 104 8.33 4.75 -6.64
CA VAL A 104 9.24 4.99 -5.52
C VAL A 104 9.21 6.46 -5.21
N LEU A 105 8.69 6.83 -4.05
CA LEU A 105 8.66 8.21 -3.60
C LEU A 105 9.16 8.31 -2.15
N PRO A 106 10.37 8.84 -1.93
CA PRO A 106 10.92 9.02 -0.59
C PRO A 106 10.10 10.02 0.23
N ALA A 107 9.97 9.78 1.54
CA ALA A 107 9.27 10.68 2.47
C ALA A 107 9.98 12.03 2.68
N LYS A 108 11.24 12.16 2.23
CA LYS A 108 12.06 13.35 2.49
C LYS A 108 11.41 14.60 1.86
N ARG A 109 10.86 15.46 2.73
CA ARG A 109 10.18 16.75 2.43
C ARG A 109 8.70 16.66 2.03
N LEU A 110 8.08 15.49 2.13
CA LEU A 110 6.64 15.35 1.90
C LEU A 110 5.94 15.11 3.24
N SER A 111 4.77 15.69 3.42
CA SER A 111 3.90 15.28 4.53
C SER A 111 3.30 13.91 4.23
N ILE A 112 2.76 13.26 5.26
CA ILE A 112 2.11 11.95 5.12
C ILE A 112 0.89 12.06 4.20
N GLU A 113 0.14 13.16 4.30
CA GLU A 113 -1.01 13.46 3.46
C GLU A 113 -0.59 13.68 2.00
N GLU A 114 0.55 14.32 1.75
CA GLU A 114 1.09 14.47 0.40
C GLU A 114 1.53 13.12 -0.17
N LEU A 115 2.17 12.25 0.62
CA LEU A 115 2.45 10.87 0.19
C LEU A 115 1.15 10.12 -0.13
N ALA A 116 0.10 10.26 0.70
CA ALA A 116 -1.19 9.64 0.46
C ALA A 116 -1.84 10.16 -0.84
N ARG A 117 -1.73 11.45 -1.11
CA ARG A 117 -2.21 12.07 -2.36
C ARG A 117 -1.48 11.49 -3.58
N ARG A 118 -0.16 11.31 -3.49
CA ARG A 118 0.65 10.70 -4.57
C ARG A 118 0.33 9.22 -4.77
N ALA A 119 0.09 8.49 -3.68
CA ALA A 119 -0.40 7.12 -3.75
C ALA A 119 -1.77 7.04 -4.43
N ALA A 120 -2.71 7.95 -4.10
CA ALA A 120 -4.02 8.01 -4.74
C ALA A 120 -3.93 8.31 -6.24
N GLU A 121 -3.09 9.29 -6.64
CA GLU A 121 -2.80 9.56 -8.05
C GLU A 121 -2.28 8.30 -8.75
N TRP A 122 -1.36 7.57 -8.11
CA TRP A 122 -0.82 6.35 -8.66
C TRP A 122 -1.88 5.25 -8.77
N PHE A 123 -2.67 4.94 -7.73
CA PHE A 123 -3.71 3.90 -7.81
C PHE A 123 -4.77 4.17 -8.88
N THR A 124 -5.11 5.44 -9.11
CA THR A 124 -6.23 5.83 -10.01
C THR A 124 -5.82 6.06 -11.47
N GLN A 125 -4.53 6.24 -11.74
CA GLN A 125 -4.05 6.39 -13.12
C GLN A 125 -4.19 5.07 -13.90
N PRO A 126 -4.52 5.12 -15.21
CA PRO A 126 -4.47 3.95 -16.07
C PRO A 126 -3.10 3.28 -15.98
N LYS A 127 -3.10 1.96 -15.76
CA LYS A 127 -1.90 1.14 -15.71
C LYS A 127 -1.67 0.48 -17.06
N GLN A 128 -0.41 0.19 -17.38
CA GLN A 128 -0.06 -0.54 -18.60
C GLN A 128 -0.31 -2.05 -18.48
N GLY A 129 -0.56 -2.52 -17.25
CA GLY A 129 -0.79 -3.92 -16.96
C GLY A 129 0.53 -4.66 -16.71
N ARG A 130 0.40 -5.94 -16.36
CA ARG A 130 1.52 -6.85 -16.20
C ARG A 130 1.90 -7.51 -17.52
#